data_AF-A0A3D0LUM9-F1
#
_entry.id   AF-A0A3D0LUM9-F1
#
_cell.length_a   1.000
_cell.length_b   1.000
_cell.length_c   1.000
_cell.angle_alpha   90.00
_cell.angle_beta   90.00
_cell.angle_gamma   90.00
#
_symmetry.space_group_name_H-M   'P 1'
#
loop_
_entity.id
_entity.type
_entity.pdbx_description
1 polymer ?
#
loop_
_entity_poly.entity_id
_entity_poly.type
_entity_poly.pdbx_seq_one_letter_code
_entity_poly.pdbx_strand_id
1 'polypeptide(L)'
;MWFSTEQNVRSTIMDATIVTAIISLVGSFFVVAVTYWFTKQREREAGWRKEKLAYYKAFVESLSGTVEGDSTPDGQRAFAKACNNLLLFAPQPVIEALDAFR
;
A
#
# COMPACT_ATOMS: atom_id res chain seq x y z
N MET A 1 5.86 61.25 20.86
CA MET A 1 5.35 60.03 21.52
C MET A 1 4.57 59.14 20.56
N TRP A 2 3.59 59.66 19.80
CA TRP A 2 2.79 58.91 18.80
C TRP A 2 3.58 58.22 17.66
N PHE A 3 4.69 58.80 17.19
CA PHE A 3 5.51 58.21 16.12
C PHE A 3 6.23 56.91 16.54
N SER A 4 6.59 56.79 17.84
CA SER A 4 7.24 55.59 18.38
C SER A 4 6.27 54.41 18.51
N THR A 5 4.99 54.70 18.79
CA THR A 5 3.94 53.67 18.83
C THR A 5 3.62 53.11 17.45
N GLU A 6 3.58 53.93 16.39
CA GLU A 6 3.40 53.43 15.01
C GLU A 6 4.57 52.54 14.57
N GLN A 7 5.80 52.93 14.89
CA GLN A 7 6.99 52.14 14.54
C GLN A 7 7.00 50.77 15.25
N ASN A 8 6.61 50.72 16.53
CA ASN A 8 6.54 49.47 17.29
C ASN A 8 5.45 48.52 16.76
N VAL A 9 4.28 49.07 16.39
CA VAL A 9 3.19 48.29 15.78
C VAL A 9 3.63 47.70 14.45
N ARG A 10 4.31 48.47 13.59
CA ARG A 10 4.83 47.97 12.30
C ARG A 10 5.85 46.86 12.46
N SER A 11 6.72 46.93 13.47
CA SER A 11 7.67 45.86 13.80
C SER A 11 6.95 44.57 14.20
N THR A 12 5.97 44.69 15.10
CA THR A 12 5.20 43.54 15.61
C THR A 12 4.42 42.83 14.47
N ILE A 13 3.84 43.60 13.55
CA ILE A 13 3.14 43.07 12.37
C ILE A 13 4.13 42.35 11.43
N MET A 14 5.32 42.91 11.22
CA MET A 14 6.34 42.31 10.36
C MET A 14 6.82 40.97 10.92
N ASP A 15 7.06 40.87 12.23
CA ASP A 15 7.44 39.62 12.89
C ASP A 15 6.35 38.55 12.78
N ALA A 16 5.09 38.92 13.03
CA ALA A 16 3.95 38.00 12.87
C ALA A 16 3.81 37.51 11.41
N THR A 17 4.06 38.38 10.44
CA THR A 17 4.01 38.05 9.01
C THR A 17 5.14 37.07 8.64
N ILE A 18 6.34 37.27 9.17
CA ILE A 18 7.48 36.37 8.92
C ILE A 18 7.22 34.99 9.51
N VAL A 19 6.72 34.92 10.76
CA VAL A 19 6.40 33.65 11.42
C VAL A 19 5.32 32.88 10.68
N THR A 20 4.24 33.56 10.26
CA THR A 20 3.15 32.91 9.51
C THR A 20 3.59 32.45 8.12
N ALA A 21 4.45 33.20 7.44
CA ALA A 21 5.03 32.80 6.16
C ALA A 21 5.90 31.54 6.30
N ILE A 22 6.73 31.45 7.33
CA ILE A 22 7.57 30.27 7.60
C ILE A 22 6.70 29.05 7.91
N ILE A 23 5.68 29.18 8.76
CA ILE A 23 4.76 28.09 9.09
C ILE A 23 4.02 27.62 7.84
N SER A 24 3.55 28.54 7.01
CA SER A 24 2.82 28.21 5.78
C SER A 24 3.73 27.47 4.79
N LEU A 25 4.98 27.92 4.65
CA LEU A 25 5.98 27.27 3.81
C LEU A 25 6.25 25.84 4.30
N VAL A 26 6.60 25.67 5.57
CA VAL A 26 6.87 24.35 6.16
C VAL A 26 5.64 23.44 6.08
N GLY A 27 4.46 23.98 6.36
CA GLY A 27 3.20 23.25 6.28
C GLY A 27 2.93 22.72 4.86
N SER A 28 3.15 23.55 3.83
CA SER A 28 2.97 23.12 2.45
C SER A 28 3.92 21.99 2.05
N PHE A 29 5.19 22.07 2.43
CA PHE A 29 6.17 21.00 2.19
C PHE A 29 5.78 19.70 2.90
N PHE A 30 5.30 19.80 4.14
CA PHE A 30 4.85 18.65 4.91
C PHE A 30 3.65 17.96 4.26
N VAL A 31 2.64 18.74 3.82
CA VAL A 31 1.46 18.20 3.13
C VAL A 31 1.86 17.48 1.85
N VAL A 32 2.77 18.05 1.04
CA VAL A 32 3.26 17.42 -0.19
C VAL A 32 4.00 16.11 0.13
N ALA A 33 4.88 16.11 1.14
CA ALA A 33 5.63 14.92 1.53
C ALA A 33 4.72 13.78 2.00
N VAL A 34 3.74 14.09 2.85
CA VAL A 34 2.76 13.12 3.35
C VAL A 34 1.89 12.59 2.20
N THR A 35 1.42 13.48 1.32
CA THR A 35 0.61 13.09 0.15
C THR A 35 1.38 12.17 -0.79
N TYR A 36 2.66 12.47 -1.04
CA TYR A 36 3.53 11.62 -1.84
C TYR A 36 3.74 10.24 -1.21
N TRP A 37 3.97 10.21 0.11
CA TRP A 37 4.12 8.96 0.85
C TRP A 37 2.86 8.08 0.77
N PHE A 38 1.68 8.64 1.07
CA PHE A 38 0.41 7.92 0.97
C PHE A 38 0.13 7.44 -0.44
N THR A 39 0.41 8.25 -1.46
CA THR A 39 0.25 7.86 -2.88
C THR A 39 1.11 6.64 -3.19
N LYS A 40 2.41 6.68 -2.81
CA LYS A 40 3.35 5.59 -3.05
C LYS A 40 3.01 4.33 -2.25
N GLN A 41 2.40 4.46 -1.08
CA GLN A 41 1.87 3.31 -0.35
C GLN A 41 0.68 2.69 -1.08
N ARG A 42 -0.29 3.50 -1.53
CA ARG A 42 -1.45 3.00 -2.29
C ARG A 42 -1.06 2.28 -3.58
N GLU A 43 -0.05 2.78 -4.29
CA GLU A 43 0.49 2.10 -5.48
C GLU A 43 1.04 0.71 -5.15
N ARG A 44 1.78 0.58 -4.04
CA ARG A 44 2.32 -0.71 -3.60
C ARG A 44 1.24 -1.66 -3.12
N GLU A 45 0.27 -1.18 -2.37
CA GLU A 45 -0.88 -1.99 -1.95
C GLU A 45 -1.72 -2.46 -3.16
N ALA A 46 -1.91 -1.60 -4.15
CA ALA A 46 -2.60 -1.96 -5.39
C ALA A 46 -1.82 -3.02 -6.19
N GLY A 47 -0.49 -2.89 -6.26
CA GLY A 47 0.38 -3.90 -6.87
C GLY A 47 0.29 -5.24 -6.14
N TRP A 48 0.46 -5.21 -4.81
CA TRP A 48 0.39 -6.40 -3.95
C TRP A 48 -0.97 -7.10 -4.03
N ARG A 49 -2.06 -6.34 -4.10
CA ARG A 49 -3.42 -6.91 -4.26
C ARG A 49 -3.60 -7.58 -5.62
N LYS A 50 -3.05 -7.00 -6.70
CA LYS A 50 -3.09 -7.60 -8.05
C LYS A 50 -2.26 -8.88 -8.10
N GLU A 51 -1.05 -8.88 -7.56
CA GLU A 51 -0.19 -10.06 -7.50
C GLU A 51 -0.83 -11.21 -6.72
N LYS A 52 -1.38 -10.92 -5.53
CA LYS A 52 -2.14 -11.90 -4.75
C LYS A 52 -3.27 -12.52 -5.58
N LEU A 53 -4.07 -11.70 -6.25
CA LEU A 53 -5.17 -12.18 -7.08
C LEU A 53 -4.67 -13.08 -8.22
N ALA A 54 -3.53 -12.74 -8.85
CA ALA A 54 -2.92 -13.55 -9.90
C ALA A 54 -2.53 -14.94 -9.38
N TYR A 55 -1.92 -15.04 -8.20
CA TYR A 55 -1.57 -16.33 -7.60
C TYR A 55 -2.81 -17.15 -7.21
N TYR A 56 -3.86 -16.52 -6.64
CA TYR A 56 -5.12 -17.21 -6.35
C TYR A 56 -5.79 -17.72 -7.64
N LYS A 57 -5.78 -16.93 -8.71
CA LYS A 57 -6.32 -17.34 -10.01
C LYS A 57 -5.57 -18.55 -10.57
N ALA A 58 -4.23 -18.52 -10.54
CA ALA A 58 -3.41 -19.63 -10.99
C ALA A 58 -3.65 -20.92 -10.19
N PHE A 59 -3.90 -20.80 -8.88
CA PHE A 59 -4.29 -21.94 -8.05
C PHE A 59 -5.65 -22.52 -8.45
N VAL A 60 -6.67 -21.68 -8.61
CA VAL A 60 -8.01 -22.14 -9.05
C VAL A 60 -7.96 -22.77 -10.44
N GLU A 61 -7.17 -22.22 -11.35
CA GLU A 61 -6.96 -22.79 -12.69
C GLU A 61 -6.26 -24.15 -12.64
N SER A 62 -5.28 -24.33 -11.74
CA SER A 62 -4.65 -25.63 -11.51
C SER A 62 -5.58 -26.66 -10.88
N LEU A 63 -6.55 -26.21 -10.07
CA LEU A 63 -7.62 -27.06 -9.53
C LEU A 63 -8.57 -27.53 -10.63
N SER A 64 -9.03 -26.64 -11.51
CA SER A 64 -9.92 -27.03 -12.61
C SER A 64 -9.27 -28.06 -13.53
N GLY A 65 -7.98 -27.90 -13.84
CA GLY A 65 -7.24 -28.88 -14.65
C GLY A 65 -7.03 -30.24 -13.97
N THR A 66 -7.19 -30.32 -12.65
CA THR A 66 -7.06 -31.57 -11.88
C THR A 66 -8.41 -32.26 -11.64
N VAL A 67 -9.50 -31.49 -11.53
CA VAL A 67 -10.85 -31.99 -11.22
C VAL A 67 -11.59 -32.53 -12.46
N GLU A 68 -11.25 -32.07 -13.67
CA GLU A 68 -11.93 -32.45 -14.92
C GLU A 68 -11.58 -33.87 -15.43
N GLY A 69 -10.96 -34.72 -14.61
CA GLY A 69 -10.64 -36.12 -14.95
C GLY A 69 -9.30 -36.32 -15.66
N ASP A 70 -8.59 -35.24 -16.00
CA ASP A 70 -7.22 -35.27 -16.49
C ASP A 70 -6.23 -35.38 -15.33
N SER A 71 -6.13 -36.58 -14.72
CA SER A 71 -5.08 -36.91 -13.75
C SER A 71 -3.72 -37.05 -14.44
N THR A 72 -3.29 -35.99 -15.13
CA THR A 72 -1.99 -35.94 -15.81
C THR A 72 -0.89 -35.65 -14.79
N PRO A 73 0.29 -36.26 -14.93
CA PRO A 73 1.44 -35.96 -14.08
C PRO A 73 1.82 -34.47 -14.08
N ASP A 74 1.59 -33.79 -15.20
CA ASP A 74 1.90 -32.37 -15.35
C ASP A 74 0.86 -31.45 -14.67
N GLY A 75 -0.43 -31.82 -14.69
CA GLY A 75 -1.47 -31.12 -13.93
C GLY A 75 -1.23 -31.20 -12.42
N GLN A 76 -0.86 -32.38 -11.91
CA GLN A 76 -0.49 -32.59 -10.51
C GLN A 76 0.75 -31.78 -10.09
N ARG A 77 1.77 -31.70 -10.96
CA ARG A 77 2.95 -30.85 -10.74
C ARG A 77 2.58 -29.36 -10.70
N ALA A 78 1.70 -28.92 -11.60
CA ALA A 78 1.23 -27.53 -11.64
C ALA A 78 0.45 -27.16 -10.37
N PHE A 79 -0.44 -28.05 -9.92
CA PHE A 79 -1.18 -27.90 -8.67
C PHE A 79 -0.24 -27.84 -7.46
N ALA A 80 0.69 -28.77 -7.32
CA ALA A 80 1.66 -28.77 -6.21
C ALA A 80 2.51 -27.48 -6.18
N LYS A 81 2.91 -26.97 -7.35
CA LYS A 81 3.64 -25.71 -7.48
C LYS A 81 2.76 -24.51 -7.08
N ALA A 82 1.49 -24.49 -7.47
CA ALA A 82 0.55 -23.45 -7.08
C ALA A 82 0.29 -23.44 -5.56
N CYS A 83 0.12 -24.61 -4.94
CA CYS A 83 0.01 -24.76 -3.48
C CYS A 83 1.23 -24.22 -2.75
N ASN A 84 2.44 -24.61 -3.18
CA ASN A 84 3.69 -24.14 -2.57
C ASN A 84 3.85 -22.62 -2.67
N ASN A 85 3.46 -22.02 -3.80
CA ASN A 85 3.48 -20.57 -3.96
C ASN A 85 2.48 -19.89 -3.03
N LEU A 86 1.28 -20.46 -2.84
CA LEU A 86 0.27 -19.93 -1.94
C LEU A 86 0.76 -19.89 -0.50
N LEU A 87 1.46 -20.94 -0.03
CA LEU A 87 1.99 -21.03 1.33
C LEU A 87 2.94 -19.88 1.72
N LEU A 88 3.56 -19.20 0.74
CA LEU A 88 4.50 -18.10 1.01
C LEU A 88 3.84 -16.81 1.49
N PHE A 89 2.55 -16.60 1.18
CA PHE A 89 1.87 -15.33 1.47
C PHE A 89 0.40 -15.48 1.87
N ALA A 90 -0.14 -16.69 1.86
CA ALA A 90 -1.52 -16.95 2.22
C ALA A 90 -1.76 -16.70 3.72
N PRO A 91 -2.94 -16.16 4.08
CA PRO A 91 -3.31 -16.04 5.48
C PRO A 91 -3.59 -17.43 6.09
N GLN A 92 -3.36 -17.58 7.39
CA GLN A 92 -3.50 -18.85 8.12
C GLN A 92 -4.79 -19.65 7.82
N PRO A 93 -5.99 -19.03 7.72
CA PRO A 93 -7.21 -19.79 7.43
C PRO A 93 -7.21 -20.46 6.05
N VAL A 94 -6.51 -19.87 5.07
CA VAL A 94 -6.37 -20.45 3.72
C VAL A 94 -5.41 -21.64 3.74
N ILE A 95 -4.36 -21.56 4.56
CA ILE A 95 -3.40 -22.66 4.75
C ILE A 95 -4.11 -23.86 5.40
N GLU A 96 -4.90 -23.62 6.45
CA GLU A 96 -5.69 -24.65 7.12
C GLU A 96 -6.70 -25.31 6.18
N ALA A 97 -7.41 -24.52 5.36
CA ALA A 97 -8.33 -25.05 4.36
C ALA A 97 -7.61 -25.85 3.26
N LEU A 98 -6.42 -25.42 2.86
CA LEU A 98 -5.61 -26.11 1.85
C LEU A 98 -5.07 -27.44 2.39
N ASP A 99 -4.60 -27.47 3.63
CA ASP A 99 -4.11 -28.67 4.30
C ASP A 99 -5.24 -29.69 4.51
N ALA A 100 -6.46 -29.22 4.78
CA ALA A 100 -7.64 -30.08 4.88
C ALA A 100 -8.15 -30.62 3.53
N PHE A 101 -7.86 -29.94 2.41
CA PHE A 101 -8.28 -30.34 1.07
C PHE A 101 -7.32 -31.36 0.43
N ARG A 102 -6.03 -31.25 0.74
CA ARG A 102 -4.95 -32.09 0.22
C ARG A 102 -5.04 -33.53 0.75
#